data_AF-A7SMJ3-F1
#
_entry.id   AF-A7SMJ3-F1
#
_cell.length_a   1.000
_cell.length_b   1.000
_cell.length_c   1.000
_cell.angle_alpha   90.00
_cell.angle_beta   90.00
_cell.angle_gamma   90.00
#
_symmetry.space_group_name_H-M   'P 1'
#
loop_
_entity.id
_entity.type
_entity.pdbx_description
1 polymer ?
#
loop_
_entity_poly.entity_id
_entity_poly.type
_entity_poly.pdbx_seq_one_letter_code
_entity_poly.pdbx_strand_id
1 'polypeptide(L)'
;MRYLPGNNAESPTSNPFAPIVDGYALLTRYYRGTVLSMTSEEYYVVSFDDGTVCENLPPKDIEGYERRNGSIAEGTMVLVNWKEGEALYRARVNSRRICVTYQIRFEDESCLGVRREDVYKEREELPSRVRQKLVSVL
;
A
#
# COMPACT_ATOMS: atom_id res chain seq x y z
N MET A 1 -8.23 27.65 -13.14
CA MET A 1 -7.99 26.65 -14.20
C MET A 1 -7.50 25.38 -13.53
N ARG A 2 -8.22 24.27 -13.69
CA ARG A 2 -7.89 22.95 -13.10
C ARG A 2 -6.97 22.19 -14.05
N TYR A 3 -5.93 21.57 -13.53
CA TYR A 3 -5.02 20.69 -14.27
C TYR A 3 -5.51 19.24 -14.13
N LEU A 4 -5.72 18.55 -15.26
CA LEU A 4 -6.00 17.12 -15.34
C LEU A 4 -4.77 16.44 -15.95
N PRO A 5 -4.11 15.47 -15.30
CA PRO A 5 -3.14 14.63 -15.97
C PRO A 5 -3.82 13.41 -16.58
N GLY A 6 -3.83 13.40 -17.92
CA GLY A 6 -3.53 12.28 -18.81
C GLY A 6 -4.05 10.90 -18.47
N ASN A 7 -5.12 10.51 -19.16
CA ASN A 7 -5.45 9.12 -19.45
C ASN A 7 -4.25 8.43 -20.12
N ASN A 8 -3.61 7.50 -19.41
CA ASN A 8 -3.10 6.27 -20.01
C ASN A 8 -3.99 5.14 -19.52
N ALA A 9 -5.18 5.04 -20.12
CA ALA A 9 -6.02 3.87 -20.00
C ALA A 9 -5.42 2.77 -20.87
N GLU A 10 -4.63 1.87 -20.28
CA GLU A 10 -4.41 0.57 -20.89
C GLU A 10 -5.74 -0.21 -20.90
N SER A 11 -6.07 -0.77 -22.07
CA SER A 11 -7.37 -1.36 -22.37
C SER A 11 -7.65 -2.64 -21.56
N PRO A 12 -8.91 -2.90 -21.16
CA PRO A 12 -9.28 -3.97 -20.25
C PRO A 12 -9.54 -5.29 -21.01
N THR A 13 -8.51 -5.90 -21.60
CA THR A 13 -8.67 -7.21 -22.24
C THR A 13 -7.40 -8.05 -22.10
N SER A 14 -7.18 -8.63 -20.91
CA SER A 14 -6.51 -9.94 -20.70
C SER A 14 -6.10 -10.22 -19.24
N ASN A 15 -6.87 -9.82 -18.22
CA ASN A 15 -6.53 -10.16 -16.83
C ASN A 15 -7.44 -11.28 -16.30
N PRO A 16 -7.06 -12.57 -16.40
CA PRO A 16 -7.88 -13.71 -15.94
C PRO A 16 -7.79 -13.94 -14.42
N PHE A 17 -7.56 -12.90 -13.60
CA PHE A 17 -7.31 -13.08 -12.16
C PHE A 17 -8.56 -12.79 -11.35
N ALA A 18 -9.10 -13.83 -10.70
CA ALA A 18 -9.91 -13.73 -9.50
C ALA A 18 -8.97 -13.73 -8.27
N PRO A 19 -8.55 -12.57 -7.72
CA PRO A 19 -7.83 -12.55 -6.45
C PRO A 19 -8.63 -13.18 -5.31
N ILE A 20 -7.94 -13.91 -4.45
CA ILE A 20 -8.47 -14.33 -3.16
C ILE A 20 -7.93 -13.37 -2.09
N VAL A 21 -8.83 -12.81 -1.27
CA VAL A 21 -8.57 -11.70 -0.34
C VAL A 21 -9.03 -12.06 1.06
N ASP A 22 -8.25 -11.71 2.08
CA ASP A 22 -8.67 -11.85 3.49
C ASP A 22 -9.70 -10.75 3.83
N GLY A 23 -10.90 -11.14 4.24
CA GLY A 23 -12.02 -10.25 4.52
C GLY A 23 -12.33 -10.18 6.02
N TYR A 24 -12.25 -8.97 6.57
CA TYR A 24 -12.59 -8.54 7.94
C TYR A 24 -11.69 -9.07 9.06
N ALA A 25 -10.97 -8.14 9.70
CA ALA A 25 -9.95 -8.30 10.75
C ALA A 25 -10.38 -9.03 12.04
N LEU A 26 -11.54 -9.70 12.06
CA LEU A 26 -12.00 -10.54 13.17
C LEU A 26 -12.22 -12.01 12.77
N LEU A 27 -12.18 -12.36 11.47
CA LEU A 27 -12.40 -13.72 10.99
C LEU A 27 -11.50 -13.97 9.78
N THR A 28 -10.35 -14.65 9.98
CA THR A 28 -9.43 -15.13 8.92
C THR A 28 -10.18 -15.92 7.82
N ARG A 29 -10.75 -15.26 6.82
CA ARG A 29 -11.62 -15.86 5.81
C ARG A 29 -11.27 -15.25 4.47
N TYR A 30 -11.16 -16.13 3.49
CA TYR A 30 -10.66 -15.78 2.18
C TYR A 30 -11.81 -15.79 1.17
N TYR A 31 -11.94 -14.70 0.43
CA TYR A 31 -13.03 -14.48 -0.51
C TYR A 31 -12.46 -14.25 -1.91
N ARG A 32 -13.14 -14.78 -2.92
CA ARG A 32 -12.85 -14.40 -4.31
C ARG A 32 -13.35 -12.99 -4.57
N GLY A 33 -12.57 -12.23 -5.33
CA GLY A 33 -12.96 -10.93 -5.82
C GLY A 33 -12.36 -10.65 -7.19
N THR A 34 -12.62 -9.47 -7.72
CA THR A 34 -12.06 -8.94 -8.97
C THR A 34 -11.31 -7.66 -8.66
N VAL A 35 -10.06 -7.53 -9.10
CA VAL A 35 -9.30 -6.28 -8.97
C VAL A 35 -9.94 -5.21 -9.87
N LEU A 36 -10.39 -4.12 -9.29
CA LEU A 36 -10.90 -2.95 -10.00
C LEU A 36 -9.79 -1.95 -10.33
N SER A 37 -8.90 -1.70 -9.38
CA SER A 37 -7.77 -0.77 -9.55
C SER A 37 -6.60 -1.12 -8.64
N MET A 38 -5.45 -0.52 -8.93
CA MET A 38 -4.22 -0.66 -8.18
C MET A 38 -3.64 0.73 -7.94
N THR A 39 -3.23 1.01 -6.70
CA THR A 39 -2.48 2.21 -6.34
C THR A 39 -1.16 1.80 -5.69
N SER A 40 -0.14 2.65 -5.85
CA SER A 40 1.16 2.48 -5.20
C SER A 40 1.53 3.76 -4.47
N GLU A 41 1.89 3.65 -3.20
CA GLU A 41 2.30 4.75 -2.35
C GLU A 41 3.72 4.50 -1.82
N GLU A 42 4.53 5.55 -1.77
CA GLU A 42 5.88 5.51 -1.24
C GLU A 42 5.90 5.97 0.22
N TYR A 43 6.69 5.27 1.05
CA TYR A 43 6.94 5.63 2.44
C TYR A 43 8.41 5.44 2.81
N TYR A 44 8.85 6.17 3.83
CA TYR A 44 10.14 5.99 4.50
C TYR A 44 9.95 5.42 5.89
N VAL A 45 10.86 4.54 6.28
CA VAL A 45 11.07 4.15 7.67
C VAL A 45 12.17 5.04 8.23
N VAL A 46 11.89 5.75 9.32
CA VAL A 46 12.85 6.67 9.96
C VAL A 46 12.94 6.43 11.47
N SER A 47 14.10 6.72 12.05
CA SER A 47 14.32 6.78 13.51
C SER A 47 14.56 8.21 13.95
N PHE A 48 13.88 8.66 15.00
CA PHE A 48 14.10 9.96 15.62
C PHE A 48 15.19 9.89 16.69
N ASP A 49 15.71 11.05 17.10
CA ASP A 49 16.77 11.16 18.10
C ASP A 49 16.35 10.66 19.50
N ASP A 50 15.04 10.59 19.79
CA ASP A 50 14.47 10.03 21.03
C ASP A 50 14.35 8.49 21.01
N GLY A 51 14.77 7.85 19.91
CA GLY A 51 14.72 6.40 19.72
C GLY A 51 13.40 5.88 19.15
N THR A 52 12.40 6.74 18.94
CA THR A 52 11.14 6.33 18.30
C THR A 52 11.34 6.04 16.81
N VAL A 53 10.48 5.18 16.26
CA VAL A 53 10.52 4.76 14.84
C VAL A 53 9.18 5.06 14.19
N CYS A 54 9.21 5.67 13.00
CA CYS A 54 8.05 5.83 12.13
C CYS A 54 8.25 4.98 10.88
N GLU A 55 7.36 4.02 10.64
CA GLU A 55 7.49 3.07 9.52
C GLU A 55 6.82 3.53 8.23
N ASN A 56 6.02 4.60 8.31
CA ASN A 56 5.09 5.04 7.29
C ASN A 56 5.18 6.55 7.02
N LEU A 57 6.39 7.13 7.08
CA LEU A 57 6.59 8.55 6.81
C LEU A 57 6.39 8.85 5.32
N PRO A 58 5.41 9.65 4.91
CA PRO A 58 5.21 9.96 3.50
C PRO A 58 6.25 10.99 3.02
N PRO A 59 6.69 10.93 1.75
CA PRO A 59 7.72 11.83 1.24
C PRO A 59 7.43 13.33 1.39
N LYS A 60 6.14 13.71 1.31
CA LYS A 60 5.67 15.10 1.47
C LYS A 60 6.00 15.71 2.84
N ASP A 61 6.16 14.88 3.87
CA ASP A 61 6.45 15.33 5.23
C ASP A 61 7.96 15.47 5.46
N ILE A 62 8.79 15.15 4.45
CA ILE A 62 10.23 15.36 4.50
C ILE A 62 10.57 16.72 3.88
N GLU A 63 11.18 17.60 4.67
CA GLU A 63 11.49 18.97 4.23
C GLU A 63 12.36 18.97 2.98
N GLY A 64 11.94 19.65 1.91
CA GLY A 64 12.72 19.75 0.67
C GLY A 64 12.83 18.44 -0.12
N TYR A 65 11.94 17.46 0.09
CA TYR A 65 11.88 16.23 -0.71
C TYR A 65 11.81 16.52 -2.22
N GLU A 66 10.93 17.43 -2.64
CA GLU A 66 10.72 17.81 -4.05
C GLU A 66 11.99 18.29 -4.76
N ARG A 67 12.94 18.91 -4.03
CA ARG A 67 14.21 19.40 -4.60
C ARG A 67 15.24 18.28 -4.80
N ARG A 68 15.07 17.12 -4.16
CA ARG A 68 16.07 16.04 -4.14
C ARG A 68 16.00 15.10 -5.35
N ASN A 69 15.17 15.39 -6.36
CA ASN A 69 14.97 14.57 -7.56
C ASN A 69 14.56 13.10 -7.26
N GLY A 70 13.95 12.85 -6.11
CA GLY A 70 13.40 11.55 -5.71
C GLY A 70 14.41 10.58 -5.10
N SER A 71 13.91 9.77 -4.16
CA SER A 71 14.61 8.77 -3.34
C SER A 71 15.69 9.32 -2.39
N ILE A 72 15.51 9.12 -1.08
CA ILE A 72 16.51 9.47 -0.06
C ILE A 72 17.28 8.20 0.34
N ALA A 73 18.63 8.29 0.37
CA ALA A 73 19.48 7.17 0.74
C ALA A 73 19.32 6.77 2.22
N GLU A 74 19.48 5.49 2.52
CA GLU A 74 19.56 4.99 3.88
C GLU A 74 20.72 5.65 4.65
N GLY A 75 20.52 5.91 5.94
CA GLY A 75 21.44 6.62 6.82
C GLY A 75 21.38 8.15 6.69
N THR A 76 20.69 8.69 5.69
CA THR A 76 20.55 10.15 5.51
C THR A 76 19.78 10.76 6.67
N MET A 77 20.31 11.86 7.23
CA MET A 77 19.57 12.68 8.19
C MET A 77 18.60 13.60 7.44
N VAL A 78 17.34 13.62 7.88
CA VAL A 78 16.27 14.44 7.33
C VAL A 78 15.60 15.26 8.43
N LEU A 79 14.92 16.33 8.01
CA LEU A 79 14.00 17.08 8.85
C LEU A 79 12.58 16.68 8.45
N VAL A 80 11.82 16.20 9.43
CA VAL A 80 10.44 15.76 9.29
C VAL A 80 9.54 16.88 9.76
N ASN A 81 8.68 17.36 8.88
CA ASN A 81 7.65 18.31 9.19
C ASN A 81 6.42 17.59 9.73
N TRP A 82 6.29 17.57 11.06
CA TRP A 82 5.13 16.99 11.72
C TRP A 82 4.09 18.08 11.93
N LYS A 83 2.83 17.79 11.54
CA LYS A 83 1.69 18.74 11.63
C LYS A 83 1.91 20.06 10.87
N GLU A 84 2.14 19.97 9.55
CA GLU A 84 2.05 21.10 8.61
C GLU A 84 2.76 22.40 9.07
N GLY A 85 3.95 22.28 9.63
CA GLY A 85 4.84 23.42 9.94
C GLY A 85 4.92 23.82 11.41
N GLU A 86 4.28 23.08 12.32
CA GLU A 86 4.35 23.37 13.76
C GLU A 86 5.75 23.07 14.33
N ALA A 87 6.40 21.97 13.89
CA ALA A 87 7.74 21.62 14.33
C ALA A 87 8.49 20.73 13.32
N LEU A 88 9.81 20.93 13.25
CA LEU A 88 10.73 20.09 12.49
C LEU A 88 11.47 19.14 13.43
N TYR A 89 11.40 17.86 13.11
CA TYR A 89 12.01 16.79 13.89
C TYR A 89 13.13 16.15 13.09
N ARG A 90 14.30 16.02 13.72
CA ARG A 90 15.43 15.36 13.10
C ARG A 90 15.23 13.85 13.13
N ALA A 91 15.39 13.19 11.99
CA ALA A 91 15.29 11.75 11.88
C ALA A 91 16.34 11.18 10.93
N ARG A 92 16.73 9.93 11.16
CA ARG A 92 17.59 9.15 10.27
C ARG A 92 16.74 8.22 9.41
N VAL A 93 16.96 8.23 8.10
CA VAL A 93 16.33 7.28 7.18
C VAL A 93 16.90 5.89 7.39
N ASN A 94 16.03 4.92 7.66
CA ASN A 94 16.38 3.52 7.83
C ASN A 94 16.07 2.69 6.59
N SER A 95 14.97 2.96 5.87
CA SER A 95 14.66 2.29 4.61
C SER A 95 13.57 3.02 3.82
N ARG A 96 13.38 2.63 2.56
CA ARG A 96 12.31 3.06 1.67
C ARG A 96 11.37 1.88 1.39
N ARG A 97 10.07 2.11 1.39
CA ARG A 97 9.03 1.11 1.11
C ARG A 97 8.05 1.62 0.06
N ILE A 98 7.58 0.71 -0.79
CA ILE A 98 6.46 0.94 -1.69
C ILE A 98 5.32 0.04 -1.22
N CYS A 99 4.21 0.65 -0.83
CA CYS A 99 2.98 -0.03 -0.47
C CYS A 99 2.07 -0.10 -1.70
N VAL A 100 1.63 -1.30 -2.07
CA VAL A 100 0.68 -1.49 -3.17
C VAL A 100 -0.66 -1.89 -2.59
N THR A 101 -1.71 -1.16 -2.96
CA THR A 101 -3.08 -1.43 -2.54
C THR A 101 -3.92 -1.74 -3.77
N TYR A 102 -4.69 -2.83 -3.71
CA TYR A 102 -5.67 -3.20 -4.70
C TYR A 102 -7.06 -2.84 -4.21
N GLN A 103 -7.85 -2.20 -5.06
CA GLN A 103 -9.29 -2.09 -4.83
C GLN A 103 -9.95 -3.34 -5.42
N ILE A 104 -10.62 -4.12 -4.59
CA ILE A 104 -11.19 -5.40 -4.98
C ILE A 104 -12.70 -5.37 -4.80
N ARG A 105 -13.43 -5.81 -5.81
CA ARG A 105 -14.88 -6.04 -5.76
C ARG A 105 -15.16 -7.51 -5.45
N PHE A 106 -16.04 -7.78 -4.51
CA PHE A 106 -16.50 -9.13 -4.17
C PHE A 106 -17.81 -9.49 -4.88
N GLU A 107 -18.23 -10.75 -4.76
CA GLU A 107 -19.45 -11.28 -5.39
C GLU A 107 -20.73 -10.58 -4.91
N ASP A 108 -20.73 -10.04 -3.69
CA ASP A 108 -21.84 -9.25 -3.14
C ASP A 108 -21.82 -7.76 -3.56
N GLU A 109 -21.00 -7.43 -4.58
CA GLU A 109 -20.74 -6.09 -5.10
C GLU A 109 -20.03 -5.13 -4.11
N SER A 110 -19.69 -5.59 -2.89
CA SER A 110 -18.90 -4.80 -1.96
C SER A 110 -17.47 -4.58 -2.48
N CYS A 111 -16.84 -3.49 -2.05
CA CYS A 111 -15.46 -3.16 -2.45
C CYS A 111 -14.57 -2.95 -1.21
N LEU A 112 -13.34 -3.45 -1.25
CA LEU A 112 -12.34 -3.28 -0.20
C LEU A 112 -10.95 -2.98 -0.77
N GLY A 113 -10.25 -2.04 -0.14
CA GLY A 113 -8.84 -1.76 -0.40
C GLY A 113 -7.96 -2.70 0.41
N VAL A 114 -7.14 -3.51 -0.27
CA VAL A 114 -6.32 -4.54 0.38
C VAL A 114 -4.88 -4.47 -0.11
N ARG A 115 -3.94 -4.66 0.81
CA ARG A 115 -2.51 -4.59 0.50
C ARG A 115 -2.05 -5.80 -0.31
N ARG A 116 -0.99 -5.63 -1.09
CA ARG A 116 -0.44 -6.70 -1.95
C ARG A 116 -0.14 -7.99 -1.20
N GLU A 117 0.35 -7.92 0.03
CA GLU A 117 0.68 -9.08 0.86
C GLU A 117 -0.52 -9.97 1.21
N ASP A 118 -1.73 -9.44 1.13
CA ASP A 118 -2.99 -10.12 1.46
C ASP A 118 -3.77 -10.57 0.20
N VAL A 119 -3.19 -10.39 -0.98
CA VAL A 119 -3.79 -10.76 -2.28
C VAL A 119 -3.03 -11.93 -2.90
N TYR A 120 -3.75 -13.02 -3.17
CA TYR A 120 -3.20 -14.25 -3.75
C TYR A 120 -3.82 -14.54 -5.12
N LYS A 121 -3.04 -15.11 -6.04
CA LYS A 121 -3.58 -15.57 -7.33
C LYS A 121 -4.38 -16.85 -7.13
N GLU A 122 -5.43 -17.04 -7.93
CA GLU A 122 -6.30 -18.23 -7.86
C GLU A 122 -5.56 -19.56 -8.03
N ARG A 123 -4.47 -19.59 -8.80
CA ARG A 123 -3.65 -20.79 -9.05
C ARG A 123 -2.38 -20.88 -8.20
N GLU A 124 -2.15 -19.93 -7.30
CA GLU A 124 -1.05 -20.04 -6.34
C GLU A 124 -1.40 -21.04 -5.25
N GLU A 125 -0.40 -21.80 -4.79
CA GLU A 125 -0.57 -22.66 -3.63
C GLU A 125 -0.85 -21.80 -2.40
N LEU A 126 -2.12 -21.75 -2.02
CA LEU A 126 -2.56 -21.05 -0.83
C LEU A 126 -1.87 -21.67 0.40
N PRO A 127 -1.33 -20.87 1.34
CA PRO A 127 -0.79 -21.40 2.58
C PRO A 127 -1.81 -22.30 3.29
N SER A 128 -1.39 -23.32 4.03
CA SER A 128 -2.28 -24.32 4.64
C SER A 128 -3.42 -23.69 5.46
N ARG A 129 -3.13 -22.58 6.15
CA ARG A 129 -4.08 -21.75 6.91
C ARG A 129 -5.23 -21.16 6.08
N VAL A 130 -5.03 -21.03 4.77
CA VAL A 130 -5.94 -20.40 3.80
C VAL A 130 -6.90 -21.43 3.21
N ARG A 131 -6.37 -22.61 2.81
CA ARG A 131 -7.18 -23.69 2.23
C ARG A 131 -8.28 -24.19 3.18
N GLN A 132 -8.00 -24.18 4.49
CA GLN A 132 -8.95 -24.64 5.51
C GLN A 132 -10.12 -23.68 5.78
N LYS A 133 -10.06 -22.42 5.30
CA LYS A 133 -11.02 -21.36 5.65
C LYS A 133 -11.70 -20.70 4.45
N LEU A 134 -11.46 -21.23 3.25
CA LEU A 134 -12.20 -20.88 2.05
C LEU A 134 -13.63 -21.45 2.19
N VAL A 135 -14.61 -20.56 2.29
CA VAL A 135 -16.02 -20.95 2.30
C VAL A 135 -16.51 -20.83 0.87
N SER A 136 -16.68 -21.97 0.19
CA SER A 136 -17.48 -22.02 -1.04
C SER A 136 -18.95 -21.91 -0.65
N VAL A 137 -19.58 -20.77 -0.95
CA VAL A 137 -21.04 -20.72 -0.94
C VAL A 137 -21.49 -21.42 -2.22
N LEU A 138 -22.22 -22.53 -2.06
CA LEU A 138 -22.90 -23.27 -3.13
C LEU A 138 -24.09 -22.48 -3.66
#